data_AF-A0A0D1KXZ5-F1
#
_entry.id   AF-A0A0D1KXZ5-F1
#
_cell.length_a   1.000
_cell.length_b   1.000
_cell.length_c   1.000
_cell.angle_alpha   90.00
_cell.angle_beta   90.00
_cell.angle_gamma   90.00
#
_symmetry.space_group_name_H-M   'P 1'
#
loop_
_entity.id
_entity.type
_entity.pdbx_description
1 polymer ?
#
loop_
_entity_poly.entity_id
_entity_poly.type
_entity_poly.pdbx_seq_one_letter_code
_entity_poly.pdbx_strand_id
1 'polypeptide(L)'
;MTTTTYVATVAPFDTAATEDSGPLARVRYVTENHTFVRVTRVQHDVLPAVTGYGIEFWLTVDTLARQVHRHILELIAARKIHQVTSFQELSPEHRAKIDNSPELADLGPNGLLYVHLRVTDLLRFG
;
A
#
# COMPACT_ATOMS: atom_id res chain seq x y z
N MET A 1 -2.77 -24.30 13.44
CA MET A 1 -2.74 -23.70 12.09
C MET A 1 -2.58 -22.21 12.25
N THR A 2 -1.39 -21.66 11.99
CA THR A 2 -1.17 -20.21 11.96
C THR A 2 -1.70 -19.71 10.63
N THR A 3 -2.95 -19.24 10.65
CA THR A 3 -3.56 -18.53 9.53
C THR A 3 -2.67 -17.34 9.21
N THR A 4 -1.81 -17.48 8.20
CA THR A 4 -0.95 -16.38 7.79
C THR A 4 -1.84 -15.43 7.03
N THR A 5 -2.34 -14.40 7.71
CA THR A 5 -3.11 -13.32 7.09
C THR A 5 -2.18 -12.56 6.16
N TYR A 6 -2.14 -12.99 4.90
CA TYR A 6 -1.31 -12.39 3.87
C TYR A 6 -1.91 -11.06 3.43
N VAL A 7 -1.60 -9.97 4.13
CA VAL A 7 -1.98 -8.64 3.65
C VAL A 7 -0.94 -8.20 2.61
N ALA A 8 -1.38 -8.07 1.37
CA ALA A 8 -0.56 -7.67 0.23
C ALA A 8 -0.46 -6.14 0.14
N THR A 9 0.74 -5.59 -0.02
CA THR A 9 0.87 -4.30 -0.72
C THR A 9 1.19 -4.57 -2.17
N VAL A 10 0.43 -3.96 -3.07
CA VAL A 10 0.56 -4.17 -4.50
C VAL A 10 1.07 -2.90 -5.15
N ALA A 11 2.28 -2.96 -5.69
CA ALA A 11 2.69 -2.02 -6.73
C ALA A 11 2.22 -2.61 -8.07
N PRO A 12 1.20 -2.04 -8.72
CA PRO A 12 0.59 -2.63 -9.92
C PRO A 12 1.53 -2.65 -11.14
N PHE A 13 2.60 -1.85 -11.10
CA PHE A 13 3.62 -1.76 -12.15
C PHE A 13 5.02 -1.78 -11.51
N ASP A 14 5.66 -2.96 -11.45
CA ASP A 14 7.02 -3.12 -10.89
C ASP A 14 8.11 -3.25 -11.97
N THR A 15 7.75 -3.64 -13.19
CA THR A 15 8.65 -3.73 -14.35
C THR A 15 7.92 -3.28 -15.60
N ALA A 16 8.58 -2.47 -16.44
CA ALA A 16 8.17 -2.35 -17.84
C ALA A 16 8.20 -3.76 -18.44
N ALA A 17 7.10 -4.19 -19.04
CA ALA A 17 7.03 -5.46 -19.75
C ALA A 17 8.27 -5.61 -20.65
N THR A 18 9.10 -6.64 -20.44
CA THR A 18 9.88 -7.18 -21.55
C THR A 18 8.88 -7.75 -22.56
N GLU A 19 9.15 -7.68 -23.87
CA GLU A 19 8.19 -7.94 -24.96
C GLU A 19 7.34 -9.22 -24.79
N ASP A 20 7.85 -10.22 -24.05
CA ASP A 20 7.18 -11.51 -23.81
C ASP A 20 6.53 -11.68 -22.41
N SER A 21 6.57 -10.67 -21.53
CA SER A 21 6.01 -10.76 -20.17
C SER A 21 4.96 -9.68 -19.94
N GLY A 22 3.70 -10.08 -19.75
CA GLY A 22 2.61 -9.16 -19.37
C GLY A 22 2.92 -8.39 -18.06
N PRO A 23 2.16 -7.32 -17.77
CA PRO A 23 2.39 -6.48 -16.60
C PRO A 23 2.31 -7.30 -15.30
N LEU A 24 3.28 -7.06 -14.40
CA LEU A 24 3.40 -7.76 -13.12
C LEU A 24 3.09 -6.82 -11.96
N ALA A 25 2.35 -7.35 -11.00
CA ALA A 25 2.12 -6.77 -9.69
C ALA A 25 3.18 -7.27 -8.71
N ARG A 26 3.82 -6.36 -7.97
CA ARG A 26 4.69 -6.73 -6.84
C ARG A 26 3.87 -6.80 -5.58
N VAL A 27 3.80 -7.98 -4.99
CA VAL A 27 3.06 -8.30 -3.75
C VAL A 27 4.06 -8.42 -2.60
N ARG A 28 3.95 -7.57 -1.58
CA ARG A 28 4.66 -7.79 -0.30
C ARG A 28 3.74 -8.32 0.77
N TYR A 29 4.20 -9.33 1.50
CA TYR A 29 3.44 -10.01 2.53
C TYR A 29 3.73 -9.44 3.92
N VAL A 30 2.68 -9.23 4.69
CA VAL A 30 2.72 -8.79 6.09
C VAL A 30 2.25 -9.93 6.99
N THR A 31 2.77 -10.00 8.20
CA THR A 31 2.27 -10.86 9.29
C THR A 31 1.86 -9.96 10.46
N GLU A 32 1.17 -10.51 11.46
CA GLU A 32 0.75 -9.76 12.66
C GLU A 32 1.91 -8.99 13.32
N ASN A 33 3.13 -9.55 13.27
CA ASN A 33 4.29 -9.01 13.98
C ASN A 33 5.38 -8.43 13.06
N HIS A 34 5.28 -8.64 11.74
CA HIS A 34 6.33 -8.23 10.80
C HIS A 34 5.74 -7.68 9.51
N THR A 35 6.11 -6.45 9.20
CA THR A 35 5.79 -5.80 7.92
C THR A 35 6.82 -6.20 6.87
N PHE A 36 6.35 -6.72 5.73
CA PHE A 36 7.15 -7.05 4.53
C PHE A 36 8.16 -8.19 4.71
N VAL A 37 7.68 -9.34 5.18
CA VAL A 37 8.50 -10.56 5.37
C VAL A 37 8.90 -11.25 4.06
N ARG A 38 8.19 -10.97 2.97
CA ARG A 38 8.42 -11.58 1.65
C ARG A 38 7.92 -10.65 0.55
N VAL A 39 8.56 -10.71 -0.62
CA VAL A 39 8.12 -10.06 -1.85
C VAL A 39 8.00 -11.10 -2.97
N THR A 40 6.93 -11.03 -3.75
CA THR A 40 6.69 -11.87 -4.93
C THR A 40 6.20 -11.00 -6.08
N ARG A 41 6.49 -11.41 -7.32
CA ARG A 41 5.90 -10.83 -8.53
C ARG A 41 4.83 -11.77 -9.05
N VAL A 42 3.64 -11.23 -9.33
CA VAL A 42 2.50 -12.00 -9.80
C VAL A 42 1.92 -11.34 -11.04
N GLN A 43 1.43 -12.13 -11.99
CA GLN A 43 0.66 -11.62 -13.12
C GLN A 43 -0.69 -11.07 -12.62
N HIS A 44 -1.23 -10.09 -13.34
CA HIS A 44 -2.48 -9.41 -12.94
C HIS A 44 -3.70 -10.35 -12.91
N ASP A 45 -3.73 -11.39 -13.74
CA ASP A 45 -4.77 -12.42 -13.79
C ASP A 45 -4.76 -13.37 -12.58
N VAL A 46 -3.59 -13.60 -11.98
CA VAL A 46 -3.43 -14.42 -10.75
C VAL A 46 -3.63 -13.59 -9.47
N LEU A 47 -3.65 -12.26 -9.57
CA LEU A 47 -3.76 -11.34 -8.43
C LEU A 47 -4.99 -11.59 -7.54
N PRO A 48 -6.22 -11.80 -8.07
CA PRO A 48 -7.39 -12.10 -7.24
C PRO A 48 -7.22 -13.38 -6.42
N ALA A 49 -6.56 -14.41 -6.97
CA ALA A 49 -6.33 -15.67 -6.27
C ALA A 49 -5.31 -15.53 -5.13
N VAL A 50 -4.34 -14.62 -5.28
CA VAL A 50 -3.27 -14.40 -4.28
C VAL A 50 -3.72 -13.45 -3.18
N THR A 51 -4.50 -12.42 -3.51
CA THR A 51 -4.78 -11.31 -2.59
C THR A 51 -6.26 -11.15 -2.25
N GLY A 52 -7.16 -11.90 -2.89
CA GLY A 52 -8.61 -11.75 -2.76
C GLY A 52 -9.22 -10.57 -3.52
N TYR A 53 -8.39 -9.77 -4.23
CA TYR A 53 -8.83 -8.56 -4.93
C TYR A 53 -8.21 -8.46 -6.32
N GLY A 54 -8.99 -7.99 -7.30
CA GLY A 54 -8.52 -7.78 -8.67
C GLY A 54 -7.73 -6.49 -8.87
N ILE A 55 -7.20 -6.31 -10.08
CA ILE A 55 -6.29 -5.20 -10.41
C ILE A 55 -6.91 -3.81 -10.20
N GLU A 56 -8.20 -3.62 -10.50
CA GLU A 56 -8.90 -2.33 -10.32
C GLU A 56 -8.88 -1.85 -8.86
N PHE A 57 -9.07 -2.79 -7.92
CA PHE A 57 -8.97 -2.49 -6.50
C PHE A 57 -7.56 -2.02 -6.13
N TRP A 58 -6.53 -2.71 -6.62
CA TRP A 58 -5.14 -2.36 -6.34
C TRP A 58 -4.69 -1.07 -7.02
N LEU A 59 -5.21 -0.75 -8.19
CA LEU A 59 -5.00 0.54 -8.85
C LEU A 59 -5.59 1.68 -8.03
N THR A 60 -6.79 1.47 -7.48
CA THR A 60 -7.44 2.43 -6.57
C THR A 60 -6.59 2.65 -5.31
N VAL A 61 -6.19 1.55 -4.66
CA VAL A 61 -5.32 1.60 -3.47
C VAL A 61 -3.98 2.29 -3.78
N ASP A 62 -3.31 1.97 -4.89
CA ASP A 62 -2.02 2.58 -5.26
C ASP A 62 -2.16 4.08 -5.53
N THR A 63 -3.22 4.49 -6.21
CA THR A 63 -3.49 5.89 -6.52
C THR A 63 -3.66 6.71 -5.25
N LEU A 64 -4.52 6.24 -4.34
CA LEU A 64 -4.79 6.91 -3.07
C LEU A 64 -3.55 6.88 -2.16
N ALA A 65 -2.83 5.76 -2.10
CA ALA A 65 -1.59 5.67 -1.33
C ALA A 65 -0.51 6.65 -1.83
N ARG A 66 -0.41 6.88 -3.15
CA ARG A 66 0.52 7.89 -3.70
C ARG A 66 0.13 9.31 -3.35
N GLN A 67 -1.17 9.63 -3.32
CA GLN A 67 -1.66 10.93 -2.87
C GLN A 67 -1.31 11.16 -1.39
N VAL A 68 -1.61 10.18 -0.54
CA VAL A 68 -1.26 10.22 0.89
C VAL A 68 0.26 10.31 1.09
N HIS A 69 1.04 9.51 0.37
CA HIS A 69 2.50 9.54 0.44
C HIS A 69 3.04 10.93 0.09
N ARG A 70 2.55 11.54 -1.01
CA ARG A 70 2.93 12.91 -1.39
C ARG A 70 2.59 13.91 -0.29
N HIS A 71 1.40 13.81 0.30
CA HIS A 71 1.00 14.68 1.40
C HIS A 71 1.93 14.55 2.62
N ILE A 72 2.31 13.32 2.99
CA ILE A 72 3.28 13.08 4.07
C ILE A 72 4.64 13.73 3.74
N LEU A 73 5.13 13.58 2.51
CA LEU A 73 6.38 14.20 2.08
C LEU A 73 6.32 15.73 2.13
N GLU A 74 5.19 16.33 1.76
CA GLU A 74 4.96 17.78 1.87
C GLU A 74 5.00 18.24 3.34
N LEU A 75 4.37 17.49 4.25
CA LEU A 75 4.42 17.78 5.69
C LEU A 75 5.84 17.66 6.26
N ILE A 76 6.62 16.66 5.83
CA ILE A 76 8.03 16.49 6.21
C ILE A 76 8.86 17.67 5.69
N ALA A 77 8.72 18.01 4.40
CA ALA A 77 9.44 19.12 3.78
C ALA A 77 9.13 20.47 4.45
N ALA A 78 7.87 20.68 4.86
CA ALA A 78 7.43 21.85 5.61
C ALA A 78 7.78 21.79 7.11
N ARG A 79 8.49 20.75 7.57
CA ARG A 79 8.87 20.50 8.98
C ARG A 79 7.68 20.48 9.93
N LYS A 80 6.51 20.06 9.44
CA LYS A 80 5.28 19.88 10.25
C LYS A 80 5.26 18.54 10.97
N ILE A 81 5.96 17.55 10.44
CA ILE A 81 6.18 16.24 11.07
C ILE A 81 7.65 15.83 10.91
N HIS A 82 8.10 14.89 11.74
CA HIS A 82 9.40 14.24 11.57
C HIS A 82 9.37 13.25 10.40
N GLN A 83 10.55 12.86 9.94
CA GLN A 83 10.69 11.77 8.98
C GLN A 83 10.12 10.47 9.57
N VAL A 84 9.30 9.78 8.78
CA VAL A 84 8.65 8.52 9.15
C VAL A 84 8.95 7.45 8.10
N THR A 85 9.02 6.19 8.54
CA THR A 85 9.23 5.01 7.69
C THR A 85 8.01 4.11 7.61
N SER A 86 6.92 4.47 8.29
CA SER A 86 5.64 3.76 8.22
C SER A 86 4.47 4.68 8.50
N PHE A 87 3.28 4.32 8.01
CA PHE A 87 2.07 5.09 8.27
C PHE A 87 1.73 5.13 9.77
N GLN A 88 2.04 4.06 10.50
CA GLN A 88 1.79 3.93 11.93
C GLN A 88 2.66 4.87 12.78
N GLU A 89 3.76 5.41 12.25
CA GLU A 89 4.59 6.39 12.97
C GLU A 89 3.98 7.80 12.95
N LEU A 90 2.99 8.07 12.10
CA LEU A 90 2.26 9.34 12.12
C LEU A 90 1.53 9.52 13.45
N SER A 91 1.45 10.78 13.93
CA SER A 91 0.68 11.08 15.12
C SER A 91 -0.81 10.73 14.93
N PRO A 92 -1.55 10.38 15.99
CA PRO A 92 -2.96 10.06 15.89
C PRO A 92 -3.79 11.14 15.18
N GLU A 93 -3.46 12.41 15.39
CA GLU A 93 -4.10 13.55 14.71
C GLU A 93 -3.90 13.52 13.20
N HIS A 94 -2.66 13.36 12.72
CA HIS A 94 -2.37 13.30 11.29
C HIS A 94 -2.99 12.08 10.63
N ARG A 95 -2.96 10.90 11.30
CA ARG A 95 -3.64 9.70 10.79
C ARG A 95 -5.14 9.91 10.67
N ALA A 96 -5.79 10.41 11.72
CA ALA A 96 -7.23 10.67 11.69
C ALA A 96 -7.61 11.67 10.59
N LYS A 97 -6.79 12.71 10.37
CA LYS A 97 -7.05 13.67 9.29
C LYS A 97 -6.97 13.02 7.90
N ILE A 98 -6.01 12.13 7.69
CA ILE A 98 -5.86 11.39 6.44
C ILE A 98 -7.03 10.40 6.27
N ASP A 99 -7.31 9.59 7.28
CA ASP A 99 -8.35 8.53 7.24
C ASP A 99 -9.75 9.10 7.02
N ASN A 100 -10.02 10.33 7.48
CA ASN A 100 -11.29 11.03 7.30
C ASN A 100 -11.38 11.82 5.98
N SER A 101 -10.38 11.72 5.09
CA SER A 101 -10.52 12.29 3.74
C SER A 101 -11.65 11.57 2.99
N PRO A 102 -12.50 12.29 2.22
CA PRO A 102 -13.66 11.69 1.56
C PRO A 102 -13.31 10.48 0.69
N GLU A 103 -12.19 10.59 -0.05
CA GLU A 103 -11.70 9.57 -0.98
C GLU A 103 -11.29 8.26 -0.26
N LEU A 104 -10.85 8.36 1.00
CA LEU A 104 -10.47 7.20 1.80
C LEU A 104 -11.63 6.65 2.63
N ALA A 105 -12.59 7.50 3.02
CA ALA A 105 -13.77 7.07 3.76
C ALA A 105 -14.64 6.10 2.93
N ASP A 106 -14.73 6.31 1.61
CA ASP A 106 -15.54 5.49 0.70
C ASP A 106 -15.00 4.07 0.49
N LEU A 107 -13.70 3.83 0.77
CA LEU A 107 -13.06 2.51 0.64
C LEU A 107 -13.47 1.52 1.76
N GLY A 108 -14.01 2.03 2.87
CA GLY A 108 -14.27 1.25 4.07
C GLY A 108 -13.00 0.75 4.77
N PRO A 109 -13.16 0.00 5.88
CA PRO A 109 -12.04 -0.33 6.79
C PRO A 109 -10.98 -1.23 6.15
N ASN A 110 -11.38 -2.17 5.29
CA ASN A 110 -10.43 -3.05 4.62
C ASN A 110 -9.60 -2.29 3.57
N GLY A 111 -10.22 -1.42 2.78
CA GLY A 111 -9.50 -0.61 1.79
C GLY A 111 -8.51 0.35 2.46
N LEU A 112 -8.91 0.98 3.57
CA LEU A 112 -8.03 1.82 4.40
C LEU A 112 -6.78 1.07 4.86
N LEU A 113 -6.94 -0.16 5.37
CA LEU A 113 -5.81 -0.99 5.78
C LEU A 113 -4.81 -1.20 4.63
N TYR A 114 -5.30 -1.50 3.42
CA TYR A 114 -4.43 -1.70 2.26
C TYR A 114 -3.74 -0.41 1.80
N VAL A 115 -4.42 0.74 1.92
CA VAL A 115 -3.81 2.06 1.67
C VAL A 115 -2.68 2.32 2.66
N HIS A 116 -2.90 2.12 3.97
CA HIS A 116 -1.86 2.35 5.00
C HIS A 116 -0.61 1.50 4.75
N LEU A 117 -0.82 0.23 4.39
CA LEU A 117 0.27 -0.66 4.07
C LEU A 117 0.98 -0.21 2.79
N ARG A 118 0.25 0.20 1.74
CA ARG A 118 0.85 0.67 0.50
C ARG A 118 1.60 2.00 0.68
N VAL A 119 1.12 2.91 1.53
CA VAL A 119 1.86 4.12 1.94
C VAL A 119 3.15 3.73 2.67
N THR A 120 3.08 2.78 3.59
CA THR A 120 4.27 2.25 4.29
C THR A 120 5.27 1.63 3.31
N ASP A 121 4.78 0.95 2.28
CA ASP A 121 5.63 0.41 1.22
C ASP A 121 6.36 1.51 0.43
N LEU A 122 5.66 2.60 0.10
CA LEU A 122 6.23 3.77 -0.57
C LEU A 122 7.26 4.49 0.32
N LEU A 123 6.96 4.70 1.61
CA LEU A 123 7.88 5.37 2.54
C LEU A 123 9.20 4.62 2.74
N ARG A 124 9.21 3.29 2.60
CA ARG A 124 10.40 2.45 2.82
C ARG A 124 11.20 2.17 1.55
N PHE A 125 10.53 2.04 0.41
CA PHE A 125 11.15 1.49 -0.80
C PHE A 125 10.80 2.25 -2.08
N GLY A 126 10.02 3.33 -2.00
CA GLY A 126 9.48 4.07 -3.14
C GLY A 126 10.00 5.50 -3.25
#